data_AF-A0AAW5EG07-F1
#
_entry.id   AF-A0AAW5EG07-F1
#
_cell.length_a   1.000
_cell.length_b   1.000
_cell.length_c   1.000
_cell.angle_alpha   90.00
_cell.angle_beta   90.00
_cell.angle_gamma   90.00
#
_symmetry.space_group_name_H-M   'P 1'
#
loop_
_entity.id
_entity.type
_entity.pdbx_description
1 polymer ?
#
loop_
_entity_poly.entity_id
_entity_poly.type
_entity_poly.pdbx_seq_one_letter_code
_entity_poly.pdbx_strand_id
1 'polypeptide(L)'
;YYACLKYDIEVIMPVDDGGCYDETLRHKGLLPSDLLDEFIGLHIFKANEKILELLGNHLLQSSKFIHSYPFCWRTHKPVIYRATKQWFILMDEPKLKGKTLRECAKEQILKTKFYPQSGVKRIGSMVENRPDWCISRQRD
;
A
#
# COMPACT_ATOMS: atom_id res chain seq x y z
N TYR A 1 -9.14 3.31 1.62
CA TYR A 1 -8.35 3.82 2.76
C TYR A 1 -8.80 5.21 3.19
N TYR A 2 -8.44 6.30 2.49
CA TYR A 2 -8.78 7.67 2.94
C TYR A 2 -10.29 7.92 3.13
N ALA A 3 -11.14 7.38 2.26
CA ALA A 3 -12.59 7.46 2.44
C ALA A 3 -13.05 6.77 3.72
N CYS A 4 -12.57 5.53 3.98
CA CYS A 4 -12.86 4.78 5.21
C CYS A 4 -12.43 5.55 6.46
N LEU A 5 -11.23 6.14 6.45
CA LEU A 5 -10.72 6.94 7.57
C LEU A 5 -11.61 8.13 7.91
N LYS A 6 -12.18 8.80 6.90
CA LYS A 6 -13.10 9.93 7.12
C LYS A 6 -14.35 9.54 7.91
N TYR A 7 -14.79 8.29 7.76
CA TYR A 7 -15.99 7.74 8.39
C TYR A 7 -15.69 6.79 9.55
N ASP A 8 -14.46 6.78 10.05
CA ASP A 8 -14.01 5.91 11.15
C ASP A 8 -14.28 4.41 10.90
N ILE A 9 -14.19 4.00 9.63
CA ILE A 9 -14.32 2.59 9.24
C ILE A 9 -12.98 1.91 9.48
N GLU A 10 -13.02 0.83 10.28
CA GLU A 10 -11.85 0.03 10.62
C GLU A 10 -11.10 -0.47 9.38
N VAL A 11 -9.77 -0.40 9.44
CA VAL A 11 -8.88 -0.93 8.40
C VAL A 11 -8.61 -2.39 8.68
N ILE A 12 -9.17 -3.26 7.84
CA ILE A 12 -9.02 -4.71 7.93
C ILE A 12 -7.94 -5.18 6.94
N MET A 13 -6.99 -5.99 7.43
CA MET A 13 -5.91 -6.55 6.61
C MET A 13 -5.60 -7.99 7.05
N PRO A 14 -6.34 -8.99 6.55
CA PRO A 14 -6.25 -10.36 7.04
C PRO A 14 -5.18 -11.15 6.27
N VAL A 15 -4.03 -10.54 5.96
CA VAL A 15 -2.97 -11.13 5.13
C VAL A 15 -1.62 -10.91 5.79
N ASP A 16 -0.88 -12.01 5.96
CA ASP A 16 0.41 -12.05 6.62
C ASP A 16 1.58 -11.56 5.74
N ASP A 17 2.81 -11.71 6.23
CA ASP A 17 4.05 -11.35 5.52
C ASP A 17 4.32 -12.24 4.30
N GLY A 18 3.78 -13.45 4.28
CA GLY A 18 3.90 -14.42 3.20
C GLY A 18 2.91 -14.19 2.05
N GLY A 19 1.98 -13.24 2.20
CA GLY A 19 0.89 -13.05 1.23
C GLY A 19 -0.20 -14.11 1.35
N CYS A 20 -0.31 -14.76 2.51
CA CYS A 20 -1.33 -15.73 2.83
C CYS A 20 -2.36 -15.13 3.79
N TYR A 21 -3.60 -15.61 3.75
CA TYR A 21 -4.58 -15.17 4.75
C TYR A 21 -4.21 -15.68 6.14
N ASP A 22 -4.47 -14.86 7.16
CA ASP A 22 -4.18 -15.19 8.56
C ASP A 22 -5.45 -15.38 9.41
N GLU A 23 -5.27 -15.68 10.69
CA GLU A 23 -6.36 -15.89 11.67
C GLU A 23 -7.27 -14.67 11.86
N THR A 24 -6.93 -13.50 11.32
CA THR A 24 -7.84 -12.35 11.31
C THR A 24 -9.15 -12.68 10.61
N LEU A 25 -9.13 -13.56 9.59
CA LEU A 25 -10.36 -14.05 8.95
C LEU A 25 -11.34 -14.65 9.98
N ARG A 26 -10.81 -15.47 10.90
CA ARG A 26 -11.58 -16.11 11.97
C ARG A 26 -12.01 -15.11 13.03
N HIS A 27 -11.07 -14.32 13.55
CA HIS A 27 -11.34 -13.36 14.62
C HIS A 27 -12.37 -12.30 14.24
N LYS A 28 -12.38 -11.89 12.96
CA LYS A 28 -13.30 -10.88 12.44
C LYS A 28 -14.54 -11.47 11.76
N GLY A 29 -14.64 -12.79 11.65
CA GLY A 29 -15.78 -13.46 11.01
C GLY A 29 -15.99 -13.03 9.55
N LEU A 30 -14.90 -12.89 8.79
CA LEU A 30 -14.93 -12.32 7.42
C LEU A 30 -15.39 -13.32 6.36
N LEU A 31 -15.39 -14.61 6.69
CA LEU A 31 -15.83 -15.70 5.83
C LEU A 31 -16.69 -16.69 6.62
N PRO A 32 -17.53 -17.49 5.93
CA PRO A 32 -18.26 -18.59 6.54
C PRO A 32 -17.34 -19.54 7.31
N SER A 33 -17.79 -19.99 8.49
CA SER A 33 -16.95 -20.73 9.44
C SER A 33 -16.42 -22.05 8.89
N ASP A 34 -17.17 -22.69 8.00
CA ASP A 34 -16.84 -23.93 7.31
C ASP A 34 -15.71 -23.79 6.29
N LEU A 35 -15.46 -22.57 5.79
CA LEU A 35 -14.44 -22.29 4.79
C LEU A 35 -13.16 -21.69 5.37
N LEU A 36 -13.15 -21.30 6.65
CA LEU A 36 -12.01 -20.60 7.26
C LEU A 36 -10.72 -21.43 7.17
N ASP A 37 -10.79 -22.72 7.45
CA ASP A 37 -9.61 -23.60 7.46
C ASP A 37 -9.01 -23.80 6.05
N GLU A 38 -9.81 -23.64 5.00
CA GLU A 38 -9.32 -23.69 3.62
C GLU A 38 -8.63 -22.39 3.17
N PHE A 39 -9.03 -21.26 3.75
CA PHE A 39 -8.53 -19.94 3.39
C PHE A 39 -7.32 -19.53 4.21
N ILE A 40 -7.27 -19.87 5.50
CA ILE A 40 -6.14 -19.56 6.37
C ILE A 40 -4.89 -20.28 5.84
N GLY A 41 -3.80 -19.53 5.63
CA GLY A 41 -2.57 -20.01 5.00
C GLY A 41 -2.61 -20.08 3.48
N LEU A 42 -3.75 -19.82 2.83
CA LEU A 42 -3.85 -19.80 1.38
C LEU A 42 -3.32 -18.48 0.81
N HIS A 43 -2.43 -18.58 -0.16
CA HIS A 43 -1.89 -17.41 -0.85
C HIS A 43 -2.98 -16.65 -1.62
N ILE A 44 -3.04 -15.33 -1.49
CA ILE A 44 -4.10 -14.46 -2.01
C ILE A 44 -4.48 -14.70 -3.49
N PHE A 45 -3.49 -14.88 -4.37
CA PHE A 45 -3.76 -15.12 -5.80
C PHE A 45 -4.44 -16.47 -6.07
N LYS A 46 -4.17 -17.50 -5.26
CA LYS A 46 -4.84 -18.81 -5.38
C LYS A 46 -6.27 -18.74 -4.84
N ALA A 47 -6.52 -17.86 -3.88
CA ALA A 47 -7.84 -17.68 -3.29
C ALA A 47 -8.85 -17.01 -4.24
N ASN A 48 -8.39 -16.25 -5.24
CA ASN A 48 -9.28 -15.53 -6.16
C ASN A 48 -10.32 -16.44 -6.83
N GLU A 49 -9.93 -17.64 -7.28
CA GLU A 49 -10.86 -18.58 -7.93
C GLU A 49 -11.90 -19.10 -6.94
N LYS A 50 -11.47 -19.49 -5.73
CA LYS A 50 -12.38 -19.90 -4.65
C LYS A 50 -13.35 -18.79 -4.22
N ILE A 51 -12.90 -17.53 -4.20
CA ILE A 51 -13.76 -16.38 -3.88
C ILE A 51 -14.84 -16.19 -4.95
N LEU A 52 -14.49 -16.38 -6.23
CA LEU A 52 -15.48 -16.29 -7.31
C LEU A 52 -16.55 -17.39 -7.19
N GLU A 53 -16.15 -18.61 -6.84
CA GLU A 53 -17.08 -19.70 -6.55
C GLU A 53 -17.98 -19.38 -5.34
N LEU A 54 -17.40 -18.83 -4.26
CA LEU A 54 -18.12 -18.46 -3.05
C LEU A 54 -19.21 -17.39 -3.29
N LEU A 55 -18.97 -16.44 -4.20
CA LEU A 55 -19.96 -15.42 -4.53
C LEU A 55 -21.24 -16.01 -5.14
N GLY A 56 -21.13 -17.13 -5.86
CA GLY A 56 -22.27 -17.86 -6.43
C GLY A 56 -23.21 -16.94 -7.21
N ASN A 57 -24.50 -16.92 -6.82
CA ASN A 57 -25.54 -16.10 -7.46
C ASN A 57 -25.35 -14.58 -7.27
N HIS A 58 -24.46 -14.13 -6.38
CA HIS A 58 -24.12 -12.71 -6.21
C HIS A 58 -23.09 -12.23 -7.23
N LEU A 59 -22.45 -13.13 -7.98
CA LEU A 59 -21.50 -12.79 -9.04
C LEU A 59 -22.24 -12.40 -10.34
N LEU A 60 -22.30 -11.10 -10.64
CA LEU A 60 -22.97 -10.61 -11.84
C LEU A 60 -22.14 -10.81 -13.12
N GLN A 61 -20.83 -10.60 -13.07
CA GLN A 61 -19.93 -10.73 -14.22
C GLN A 61 -18.51 -11.05 -13.75
N SER A 62 -17.82 -11.94 -14.48
CA SER A 62 -16.40 -12.22 -14.31
C SER A 62 -15.71 -12.21 -15.68
N SER A 63 -14.60 -11.46 -15.78
CA SER A 63 -13.82 -11.37 -17.02
C SER A 63 -12.36 -11.06 -16.72
N LYS A 64 -11.46 -11.52 -17.58
CA LYS A 64 -10.04 -11.16 -17.53
C LYS A 64 -9.80 -9.94 -18.42
N PHE A 65 -8.97 -9.01 -17.96
CA PHE A 65 -8.57 -7.83 -18.73
C PHE A 65 -7.09 -7.51 -18.52
N ILE A 66 -6.53 -6.71 -19.42
CA ILE A 66 -5.11 -6.34 -19.40
C ILE A 66 -4.99 -4.93 -18.86
N HIS A 67 -4.10 -4.74 -17.88
CA HIS A 67 -3.79 -3.44 -17.31
C HIS A 67 -2.36 -3.41 -16.74
N SER A 68 -1.88 -2.23 -16.41
CA SER A 68 -0.63 -2.08 -15.68
C SER A 68 -0.80 -2.54 -14.22
N TYR A 69 0.05 -3.47 -13.79
CA TYR A 69 0.10 -3.96 -12.42
C TYR A 69 1.50 -3.71 -11.83
N PRO A 70 1.63 -3.32 -10.55
CA PRO A 70 2.93 -3.07 -9.95
C PRO A 70 3.69 -4.38 -9.65
N PHE A 71 4.99 -4.38 -9.94
CA PHE A 71 5.87 -5.51 -9.67
C PHE A 71 7.05 -5.07 -8.81
N CYS A 72 7.54 -5.98 -7.97
CA CYS A 72 8.78 -5.76 -7.23
C CYS A 72 9.92 -5.62 -8.22
N TRP A 73 10.61 -4.48 -8.20
CA TRP A 73 11.69 -4.16 -9.14
C TRP A 73 12.88 -5.14 -9.09
N ARG A 74 13.03 -5.89 -7.98
CA ARG A 74 14.13 -6.85 -7.77
C ARG A 74 13.72 -8.29 -8.10
N THR A 75 12.56 -8.74 -7.63
CA THR A 75 12.14 -10.15 -7.80
C THR A 75 11.19 -10.35 -8.98
N HIS A 76 10.69 -9.27 -9.58
CA HIS A 76 9.67 -9.28 -10.63
C HIS A 76 8.40 -10.04 -10.25
N LYS A 77 8.11 -10.15 -8.94
CA LYS A 77 6.85 -10.71 -8.43
C LYS A 77 5.80 -9.61 -8.26
N PRO A 78 4.50 -9.92 -8.44
CA PRO A 78 3.42 -8.97 -8.18
C PRO A 78 3.48 -8.45 -6.73
N VAL A 79 3.17 -7.17 -6.52
CA VAL A 79 3.07 -6.60 -5.17
C VAL A 79 1.64 -6.28 -4.81
N ILE A 80 1.36 -6.29 -3.50
CA ILE A 80 0.06 -5.89 -2.94
C ILE A 80 0.24 -4.74 -1.96
N TYR A 81 -0.87 -4.03 -1.70
CA TYR A 81 -0.93 -3.08 -0.60
C TYR A 81 -1.32 -3.82 0.68
N ARG A 82 -0.57 -3.55 1.75
CA ARG A 82 -0.85 -4.06 3.08
C ARG A 82 -0.75 -2.95 4.11
N ALA A 83 -1.77 -2.82 4.96
CA ALA A 83 -1.73 -1.91 6.09
C ALA A 83 -0.89 -2.52 7.21
N THR A 84 0.26 -1.92 7.50
CA THR A 84 1.18 -2.37 8.56
C THR A 84 1.64 -1.20 9.40
N LYS A 85 1.95 -1.45 10.67
CA LYS A 85 2.61 -0.45 11.51
C LYS A 85 4.04 -0.27 11.02
N GLN A 86 4.39 0.96 10.68
CA GLN A 86 5.69 1.33 10.12
C GLN A 86 6.16 2.63 10.77
N TRP A 87 7.47 2.88 10.71
CA TRP A 87 8.09 4.10 11.19
C TRP A 87 8.16 5.11 10.04
N PHE A 88 7.62 6.29 10.28
CA PHE A 88 7.56 7.38 9.30
C PHE A 88 8.29 8.62 9.82
N ILE A 89 8.93 9.34 8.89
CA ILE A 89 9.36 10.71 9.10
C ILE A 89 8.31 11.61 8.46
N LEU A 90 7.69 12.46 9.27
CA LEU A 90 6.63 13.37 8.85
C LEU A 90 7.20 14.50 8.00
N MET A 91 6.68 14.67 6.78
CA MET A 91 7.21 15.61 5.80
C MET A 91 6.69 17.03 5.99
N ASP A 92 5.46 17.16 6.52
CA ASP A 92 4.71 18.40 6.64
C ASP A 92 4.59 18.92 8.08
N GLU A 93 5.29 18.28 9.02
CA GLU A 93 5.42 18.82 10.37
C GLU A 93 6.61 19.77 10.49
N PRO A 94 6.47 20.93 11.15
CA PRO A 94 7.59 21.81 11.47
C PRO A 94 8.63 21.07 12.33
N LYS A 95 9.86 20.95 11.82
CA LYS A 95 10.98 20.32 12.55
C LYS A 95 12.22 21.21 12.61
N LEU A 96 12.60 21.85 11.50
CA LEU A 96 13.86 22.58 11.37
C LEU A 96 13.61 24.08 11.44
N LYS A 97 13.82 24.69 12.60
CA LYS A 97 13.64 26.14 12.82
C LYS A 97 12.24 26.63 12.38
N GLY A 98 11.21 25.85 12.67
CA GLY A 98 9.83 26.15 12.30
C GLY A 98 9.43 25.80 10.86
N LYS A 99 10.36 25.29 10.04
CA LYS A 99 10.07 24.81 8.68
C LYS A 99 9.86 23.31 8.63
N THR A 100 9.03 22.86 7.69
CA THR A 100 8.83 21.45 7.38
C THR A 100 10.00 20.91 6.55
N LEU A 101 10.17 19.58 6.52
CA LEU A 101 11.19 18.96 5.68
C LEU A 101 10.93 19.22 4.19
N ARG A 102 9.65 19.27 3.79
CA ARG A 102 9.26 19.58 2.41
C ARG A 102 9.68 20.99 2.01
N GLU A 103 9.43 21.98 2.86
CA GLU A 103 9.82 23.38 2.62
C GLU A 103 11.34 23.52 2.50
N CYS A 104 12.08 22.96 3.45
CA CYS A 104 13.53 22.96 3.41
C CYS A 104 14.07 22.33 2.12
N ALA A 105 13.52 21.18 1.70
CA ALA A 105 13.93 20.51 0.47
C ALA A 105 13.62 21.34 -0.78
N LYS A 106 12.42 21.95 -0.87
CA LYS A 106 12.05 22.83 -1.99
C LYS A 106 13.00 24.03 -2.12
N GLU A 107 13.34 24.67 -1.01
CA GLU A 107 14.29 25.80 -0.99
C GLU A 107 15.68 25.40 -1.48
N GLN A 108 16.20 24.23 -1.06
CA GLN A 108 17.51 23.77 -1.48
C GLN A 108 17.54 23.32 -2.95
N ILE A 109 16.46 22.74 -3.45
CA ILE A 109 16.33 22.38 -4.87
C ILE A 109 16.47 23.63 -5.75
N LEU A 110 15.81 24.75 -5.39
CA LEU A 110 15.89 25.99 -6.17
C LEU A 110 17.29 26.64 -6.14
N LYS A 111 18.06 26.42 -5.08
CA LYS A 111 19.43 26.93 -4.95
C LYS A 111 20.48 26.07 -5.65
N THR A 112 20.12 24.85 -6.04
CA THR A 112 21.03 23.89 -6.67
C THR A 112 21.05 24.10 -8.19
N LYS A 113 22.24 24.06 -8.81
CA LYS A 113 22.36 24.09 -10.28
C LYS A 113 22.12 22.70 -10.85
N PHE A 114 21.17 22.58 -11.77
CA PHE A 114 20.83 21.32 -12.45
C PHE A 114 21.27 21.35 -13.92
N TYR A 115 21.79 20.22 -14.39
CA TYR A 115 22.12 19.98 -15.80
C TYR A 115 21.51 18.64 -16.21
N PRO A 116 20.47 18.61 -17.08
CA PRO A 116 19.75 19.76 -17.66
C PRO A 116 18.83 20.48 -16.65
N GLN A 117 18.51 21.74 -16.94
CA GLN A 117 17.68 22.59 -16.07
C GLN A 117 16.26 22.03 -15.84
N SER A 118 15.74 21.23 -16.76
CA SER A 118 14.44 20.54 -16.62
C SER A 118 14.39 19.60 -15.41
N GLY A 119 15.54 19.16 -14.89
CA GLY A 119 15.63 18.33 -13.68
C GLY A 119 15.00 18.98 -12.44
N VAL A 120 15.05 20.32 -12.33
CA VAL A 120 14.45 21.08 -11.21
C VAL A 120 12.95 20.79 -11.09
N LYS A 121 12.22 20.82 -12.22
CA LYS A 121 10.77 20.57 -12.23
C LYS A 121 10.46 19.13 -11.83
N ARG A 122 11.26 18.17 -12.29
CA ARG A 122 11.05 16.73 -12.02
C ARG A 122 11.25 16.38 -10.55
N ILE A 123 12.34 16.85 -9.93
CA ILE A 123 12.58 16.61 -8.50
C ILE A 123 11.64 17.46 -7.63
N GLY A 124 11.34 18.69 -8.06
CA GLY A 124 10.42 19.59 -7.37
C GLY A 124 9.02 19.02 -7.26
N SER A 125 8.44 18.51 -8.34
CA SER A 125 7.11 17.89 -8.32
C SER A 125 7.06 16.61 -7.50
N MET A 126 8.15 15.82 -7.50
CA MET A 126 8.29 14.64 -6.65
C MET A 126 8.30 15.02 -5.17
N VAL A 127 9.09 16.03 -4.77
CA VAL A 127 9.15 16.51 -3.38
C VAL A 127 7.84 17.19 -2.98
N GLU A 128 7.14 17.86 -3.88
CA GLU A 128 5.86 18.50 -3.59
C GLU A 128 4.75 17.50 -3.22
N ASN A 129 4.67 16.37 -3.91
CA ASN A 129 3.61 15.37 -3.71
C ASN A 129 4.07 14.17 -2.86
N ARG A 130 5.28 14.24 -2.28
CA ARG A 130 5.85 13.13 -1.52
C ARG A 130 5.04 12.87 -0.25
N PRO A 131 4.54 11.65 0.01
CA PRO A 131 3.95 11.31 1.30
C PRO A 131 5.02 11.21 2.39
N ASP A 132 4.60 11.02 3.63
CA ASP A 132 5.52 10.77 4.75
C ASP A 132 6.49 9.64 4.46
N TRP A 133 7.73 9.84 4.88
CA TRP A 133 8.81 8.95 4.49
C TRP A 133 8.85 7.73 5.41
N CYS A 134 8.34 6.60 4.91
CA CYS A 134 8.49 5.30 5.55
C CYS A 134 9.97 4.84 5.54
N ILE A 135 10.56 4.72 6.73
CA ILE A 135 11.97 4.36 6.93
C ILE A 135 12.17 2.91 7.38
N SER A 136 11.14 2.27 7.95
CA SER A 136 11.22 0.86 8.35
C SER A 136 11.19 -0.07 7.14
N ARG A 137 11.91 -1.19 7.25
CA ARG A 137 11.93 -2.27 6.26
C ARG A 137 11.94 -3.60 7.01
N GLN A 138 11.03 -4.49 6.66
CA GLN A 138 11.02 -5.88 7.14
C GLN A 138 12.04 -6.65 6.28
N ARG A 139 13.17 -7.05 6.88
CA ARG A 139 14.26 -7.76 6.20
C ARG A 139 14.65 -9.08 6.86
N ASP A 140 14.12 -9.32 8.05
CA ASP A 140 14.43 -10.48 8.89
C ASP A 140 13.21 -11.41 8.93
#